data_AF-A0A117RSK2-F1
#
_entry.id   AF-A0A117RSK2-F1
#
_cell.length_a   1.000
_cell.length_b   1.000
_cell.length_c   1.000
_cell.angle_alpha   90.00
_cell.angle_beta   90.00
_cell.angle_gamma   90.00
#
_symmetry.space_group_name_H-M   'P 1'
#
loop_
_entity.id
_entity.type
_entity.pdbx_description
1 polymer ?
#
loop_
_entity_poly.entity_id
_entity_poly.type
_entity_poly.pdbx_seq_one_letter_code
_entity_poly.pdbx_strand_id
1 'polypeptide(L)'
;MRANRAALALAVGALTPALLLASPSFATTATAATAASTTAGDASPYDSMTEEELRIAVARVLADDSAGKAVRREAGRALDGTADDLRAFLKTGLALARDEDNRVAIARLLAAPESGKAVRREAGRALDGTAADRAAFLASGYRLARAEDDRVAVAKILARTDISAALRAAAQTALNGTPEELRHFLEVGQYQV
;
A
#
# COMPACT_ATOMS: atom_id res chain seq x y z
N MET A 1 59.31 -16.48 0.58
CA MET A 1 60.24 -15.71 -0.27
C MET A 1 59.92 -14.23 -0.13
N ARG A 2 60.96 -13.44 0.15
CA ARG A 2 61.15 -12.00 -0.12
C ARG A 2 60.26 -10.96 0.57
N ALA A 3 60.89 -10.38 1.60
CA ALA A 3 60.74 -9.08 2.26
C ALA A 3 60.58 -7.88 1.29
N ASN A 4 60.00 -6.73 1.65
CA ASN A 4 60.54 -5.61 2.47
C ASN A 4 59.67 -4.36 2.08
N ARG A 5 59.47 -3.23 2.80
CA ARG A 5 60.25 -2.51 3.82
C ARG A 5 59.49 -1.28 4.37
N ALA A 6 59.81 -0.92 5.61
CA ALA A 6 60.06 0.42 6.21
C ALA A 6 58.93 1.50 6.21
N ALA A 7 58.44 2.03 7.34
CA ALA A 7 59.05 2.70 8.52
C ALA A 7 59.22 4.22 8.35
N LEU A 8 58.59 5.03 9.22
CA LEU A 8 59.28 6.03 10.05
C LEU A 8 58.37 6.60 11.15
N ALA A 9 58.93 6.70 12.36
CA ALA A 9 58.37 7.29 13.58
C ALA A 9 58.92 8.71 13.81
N LEU A 10 58.33 9.46 14.75
CA LEU A 10 58.92 10.44 15.71
C LEU A 10 57.73 11.11 16.47
N ALA A 11 57.47 10.88 17.77
CA ALA A 11 58.15 11.42 18.98
C ALA A 11 58.09 12.97 19.06
N VAL A 12 57.82 13.71 20.14
CA VAL A 12 57.68 13.53 21.61
C VAL A 12 57.14 14.89 22.14
N GLY A 13 56.49 14.95 23.31
CA GLY A 13 56.37 16.21 24.07
C GLY A 13 55.35 16.22 25.19
N ALA A 14 55.80 15.96 26.42
CA ALA A 14 55.02 15.92 27.66
C ALA A 14 54.67 17.30 28.24
N LEU A 15 53.58 17.41 29.02
CA LEU A 15 53.53 18.05 30.36
C LEU A 15 52.10 18.11 30.93
N THR A 16 51.92 17.46 32.09
CA THR A 16 50.79 17.54 33.04
C THR A 16 50.82 18.85 33.87
N PRO A 17 49.98 19.05 34.92
CA PRO A 17 48.52 19.23 35.01
C PRO A 17 48.14 20.54 35.77
N ALA A 18 46.88 20.97 35.77
CA ALA A 18 46.34 21.81 36.88
C ALA A 18 44.80 21.83 36.89
N LEU A 19 44.22 21.25 37.94
CA LEU A 19 42.86 21.53 38.39
C LEU A 19 42.82 22.94 39.01
N LEU A 20 41.87 23.76 38.58
CA LEU A 20 41.40 24.91 39.37
C LEU A 20 39.88 24.97 39.28
N LEU A 21 39.24 24.66 40.42
CA LEU A 21 37.82 24.84 40.68
C LEU A 21 37.47 26.34 40.59
N ALA A 22 36.59 26.71 39.67
CA ALA A 22 35.89 27.98 39.72
C ALA A 22 34.45 27.77 39.26
N SER A 23 33.52 27.77 40.22
CA SER A 23 32.08 27.83 39.98
C SER A 23 31.70 29.27 39.59
N PRO A 24 31.00 29.53 38.47
CA PRO A 24 30.27 30.77 38.31
C PRO A 24 28.79 30.56 38.68
N SER A 25 28.33 31.30 39.68
CA SER A 25 26.92 31.55 39.96
C SER A 25 26.24 32.17 38.74
N PHE A 26 25.17 31.57 38.24
CA PHE A 26 24.30 32.19 37.24
C PHE A 26 23.18 32.98 37.95
N ALA A 27 23.33 34.30 37.96
CA ALA A 27 22.22 35.22 38.18
C ALA A 27 21.77 35.78 36.81
N THR A 28 20.53 35.43 36.45
CA THR A 28 19.56 36.15 35.60
C THR A 28 20.08 37.12 34.54
N THR A 29 19.78 36.80 33.27
CA THR A 29 19.11 37.75 32.35
C THR A 29 18.20 36.98 31.39
N ALA A 30 16.93 37.37 31.39
CA ALA A 30 15.93 36.91 30.47
C ALA A 30 16.22 37.49 29.07
N THR A 31 16.49 36.61 28.11
CA THR A 31 16.31 36.93 26.70
C THR A 31 15.30 35.94 26.17
N ALA A 32 14.06 36.41 26.04
CA ALA A 32 12.98 35.69 25.41
C ALA A 32 13.42 35.30 23.99
N ALA A 33 13.84 34.05 23.82
CA ALA A 33 13.86 33.42 22.53
C ALA A 33 12.40 33.26 22.13
N THR A 34 11.90 34.21 21.34
CA THR A 34 10.69 34.06 20.54
C THR A 34 10.95 32.90 19.59
N ALA A 35 10.76 31.68 20.09
CA ALA A 35 10.54 30.52 19.25
C ALA A 35 9.27 30.85 18.47
N ALA A 36 9.48 31.37 17.25
CA ALA A 36 8.47 31.46 16.23
C ALA A 36 7.92 30.04 16.08
N SER A 37 6.81 29.81 16.79
CA SER A 37 6.00 28.63 16.64
C SER A 37 5.37 28.78 15.27
N THR A 38 6.04 28.25 14.25
CA THR A 38 5.40 28.02 12.96
C THR A 38 4.44 26.85 13.17
N THR A 39 3.33 27.14 13.86
CA THR A 39 2.11 26.36 13.79
C THR A 39 1.51 26.66 12.41
N ALA A 40 2.20 26.21 11.35
CA ALA A 40 1.54 25.95 10.08
C ALA A 40 0.67 24.73 10.36
N GLY A 41 -0.54 25.02 10.86
CA GLY A 41 -1.54 24.02 11.14
C GLY A 41 -1.78 23.14 9.92
N ASP A 42 -2.26 21.94 10.22
CA ASP A 42 -2.77 20.90 9.34
C ASP A 42 -3.89 21.41 8.40
N ALA A 43 -3.59 22.42 7.59
CA ALA A 43 -4.50 23.03 6.64
C ALA A 43 -4.48 22.16 5.39
N SER A 44 -5.65 21.60 5.06
CA SER A 44 -5.78 20.78 3.87
C SER A 44 -5.59 21.64 2.63
N PRO A 45 -4.96 21.14 1.55
CA PRO A 45 -4.78 21.90 0.31
C PRO A 45 -6.12 22.39 -0.29
N TYR A 46 -7.24 21.73 0.04
CA TYR A 46 -8.57 22.12 -0.39
C TYR A 46 -9.13 23.35 0.33
N ASP A 47 -8.56 23.75 1.48
CA ASP A 47 -9.01 24.92 2.25
C ASP A 47 -8.69 26.24 1.53
N SER A 48 -7.60 26.29 0.78
CA SER A 48 -7.20 27.46 0.00
C SER A 48 -7.74 27.48 -1.43
N MET A 49 -8.36 26.38 -1.90
CA MET A 49 -8.85 26.27 -3.27
C MET A 49 -10.13 27.08 -3.49
N THR A 50 -10.19 27.73 -4.65
CA THR A 50 -11.39 28.36 -5.17
C THR A 50 -12.45 27.31 -5.53
N GLU A 51 -13.70 27.73 -5.63
CA GLU A 51 -14.80 26.83 -6.02
C GLU A 51 -14.57 26.19 -7.41
N GLU A 52 -14.03 26.95 -8.36
CA GLU A 52 -13.65 26.47 -9.70
C GLU A 52 -12.62 25.33 -9.60
N GLU A 53 -11.55 25.52 -8.81
CA GLU A 53 -10.51 24.52 -8.61
C GLU A 53 -11.03 23.27 -7.90
N LEU A 54 -11.93 23.44 -6.92
CA LEU A 54 -12.60 22.34 -6.24
C LEU A 54 -13.47 21.54 -7.23
N ARG A 55 -14.24 22.20 -8.10
CA ARG A 55 -15.02 21.52 -9.15
C ARG A 55 -14.13 20.75 -10.11
N ILE A 56 -13.01 21.34 -10.54
CA ILE A 56 -12.02 20.66 -11.40
C ILE A 56 -11.45 19.44 -10.69
N ALA A 57 -11.13 19.53 -9.40
CA ALA A 57 -10.62 18.41 -8.62
C ALA A 57 -11.65 17.27 -8.52
N VAL A 58 -12.92 17.57 -8.26
CA VAL A 58 -14.00 16.57 -8.26
C VAL A 58 -14.22 15.96 -9.64
N ALA A 59 -14.18 16.77 -10.71
CA ALA A 59 -14.28 16.28 -12.08
C ALA A 59 -13.14 15.30 -12.44
N ARG A 60 -11.90 15.56 -11.97
CA ARG A 60 -10.77 14.63 -12.13
C ARG A 60 -11.00 13.30 -11.41
N VAL A 61 -11.57 13.35 -10.21
CA VAL A 61 -11.95 12.13 -9.47
C VAL A 61 -12.98 11.32 -10.26
N LEU A 62 -13.96 11.98 -10.88
CA LEU A 62 -15.00 11.32 -11.70
C LEU A 62 -14.46 10.74 -13.01
N ALA A 63 -13.41 11.35 -13.57
CA ALA A 63 -12.75 10.90 -14.79
C ALA A 63 -11.82 9.70 -14.58
N ASP A 64 -11.51 9.35 -13.33
CA ASP A 64 -10.72 8.17 -13.01
C ASP A 64 -11.53 6.88 -13.22
N ASP A 65 -10.96 5.90 -13.93
CA ASP A 65 -11.61 4.61 -14.19
C ASP A 65 -11.95 3.83 -12.91
N SER A 66 -11.21 4.08 -11.82
CA SER A 66 -11.44 3.48 -10.51
C SER A 66 -12.60 4.13 -9.73
N ALA A 67 -13.19 5.22 -10.24
CA ALA A 67 -14.35 5.85 -9.60
C ALA A 67 -15.53 4.88 -9.57
N GLY A 68 -15.85 4.31 -8.41
CA GLY A 68 -16.98 3.39 -8.27
C GLY A 68 -18.34 4.10 -8.21
N LYS A 69 -19.38 3.33 -7.90
CA LYS A 69 -20.76 3.85 -7.87
C LYS A 69 -20.94 4.82 -6.70
N ALA A 70 -20.36 4.52 -5.54
CA ALA A 70 -20.44 5.40 -4.38
C ALA A 70 -19.66 6.69 -4.61
N VAL A 71 -18.45 6.61 -5.17
CA VAL A 71 -17.65 7.81 -5.54
C VAL A 71 -18.43 8.71 -6.49
N ARG A 72 -19.02 8.16 -7.56
CA ARG A 72 -19.83 8.95 -8.51
C ARG A 72 -21.05 9.59 -7.87
N ARG A 73 -21.71 8.86 -6.97
CA ARG A 73 -22.90 9.34 -6.25
C ARG A 73 -22.57 10.51 -5.32
N GLU A 74 -21.53 10.39 -4.49
CA GLU A 74 -21.16 11.44 -3.55
C GLU A 74 -20.49 12.63 -4.25
N ALA A 75 -19.71 12.39 -5.31
CA ALA A 75 -19.15 13.46 -6.14
C ALA A 75 -20.25 14.27 -6.85
N GLY A 76 -21.28 13.60 -7.38
CA GLY A 76 -22.43 14.28 -8.00
C GLY A 76 -23.16 15.18 -7.00
N ARG A 77 -23.43 14.67 -5.80
CA ARG A 77 -24.03 15.47 -4.70
C ARG A 77 -23.18 16.69 -4.34
N ALA A 78 -21.86 16.54 -4.31
CA ALA A 78 -20.96 17.65 -4.02
C ALA A 78 -20.97 18.70 -5.15
N LEU A 79 -21.05 18.27 -6.42
CA LEU A 79 -21.13 19.16 -7.58
C LEU A 79 -22.44 19.95 -7.66
N ASP A 80 -23.55 19.36 -7.20
CA ASP A 80 -24.86 20.01 -7.10
C ASP A 80 -24.97 20.96 -5.89
N GLY A 81 -23.96 20.97 -5.02
CA GLY A 81 -23.91 21.74 -3.78
C GLY A 81 -23.06 23.01 -3.83
N THR A 82 -22.55 23.40 -2.67
CA THR A 82 -21.73 24.60 -2.45
C THR A 82 -20.22 24.30 -2.51
N ALA A 83 -19.38 25.35 -2.50
CA ALA A 83 -17.93 25.20 -2.34
C ALA A 83 -17.54 24.39 -1.09
N ASP A 84 -18.29 24.52 0.00
CA ASP A 84 -18.03 23.79 1.23
C ASP A 84 -18.35 22.29 1.09
N ASP A 85 -19.39 21.94 0.31
CA ASP A 85 -19.73 20.55 0.00
C ASP A 85 -18.64 19.87 -0.86
N LEU A 86 -18.15 20.59 -1.88
CA LEU A 86 -17.01 20.14 -2.69
C LEU A 86 -15.78 19.89 -1.83
N ARG A 87 -15.49 20.81 -0.90
CA ARG A 87 -14.35 20.71 0.00
C ARG A 87 -14.51 19.54 0.98
N ALA A 88 -15.68 19.38 1.57
CA ALA A 88 -15.98 18.29 2.49
C ALA A 88 -15.84 16.92 1.80
N PHE A 89 -16.33 16.80 0.56
CA PHE A 89 -16.16 15.61 -0.26
C PHE A 89 -14.68 15.31 -0.51
N LEU A 90 -13.89 16.27 -0.97
CA LEU A 90 -12.48 16.05 -1.27
C LEU A 90 -11.65 15.73 -0.01
N LYS A 91 -11.99 16.32 1.13
CA LYS A 91 -11.31 16.06 2.41
C LYS A 91 -11.60 14.69 2.99
N THR A 92 -12.87 14.26 2.97
CA THR A 92 -13.32 13.09 3.73
C THR A 92 -14.27 12.19 2.95
N GLY A 93 -15.24 12.78 2.24
CA GLY A 93 -16.27 12.02 1.52
C GLY A 93 -15.71 11.07 0.46
N LEU A 94 -14.64 11.45 -0.23
CA LEU A 94 -13.99 10.63 -1.23
C LEU A 94 -13.41 9.34 -0.63
N ALA A 95 -12.76 9.43 0.52
CA ALA A 95 -12.19 8.26 1.18
C ALA A 95 -13.28 7.28 1.65
N LEU A 96 -14.38 7.81 2.20
CA LEU A 96 -15.54 7.02 2.62
C LEU A 96 -16.23 6.35 1.42
N ALA A 97 -16.44 7.09 0.33
CA ALA A 97 -17.06 6.58 -0.88
C ALA A 97 -16.20 5.50 -1.55
N ARG A 98 -14.87 5.70 -1.62
CA ARG A 98 -13.93 4.68 -2.10
C ARG A 98 -13.97 3.42 -1.23
N ASP A 99 -14.08 3.58 0.08
CA ASP A 99 -14.19 2.44 0.98
C ASP A 99 -15.49 1.64 0.79
N GLU A 100 -16.61 2.32 0.59
CA GLU A 100 -17.88 1.69 0.23
C GLU A 100 -17.75 0.89 -1.08
N ASP A 101 -17.16 1.50 -2.12
CA ASP A 101 -16.92 0.83 -3.39
C ASP A 101 -15.99 -0.38 -3.24
N ASN A 102 -14.95 -0.28 -2.41
CA ASN A 102 -14.04 -1.39 -2.10
C ASN A 102 -14.76 -2.55 -1.38
N ARG A 103 -15.61 -2.25 -0.38
CA ARG A 103 -16.42 -3.28 0.30
C ARG A 103 -17.33 -4.02 -0.69
N VAL A 104 -17.98 -3.28 -1.58
CA VAL A 104 -18.84 -3.87 -2.62
C VAL A 104 -18.03 -4.71 -3.58
N ALA A 105 -16.85 -4.25 -4.01
CA ALA A 105 -15.95 -5.02 -4.87
C ALA A 105 -15.55 -6.36 -4.23
N ILE A 106 -15.15 -6.34 -2.95
CA ILE A 106 -14.79 -7.56 -2.21
C ILE A 106 -16.00 -8.49 -2.03
N ALA A 107 -17.19 -7.94 -1.71
CA ALA A 107 -18.41 -8.73 -1.59
C ALA A 107 -18.77 -9.43 -2.91
N ARG A 108 -18.60 -8.75 -4.05
CA ARG A 108 -18.79 -9.35 -5.39
C ARG A 108 -17.81 -10.46 -5.66
N LEU A 109 -16.54 -10.29 -5.28
CA LEU A 109 -15.54 -11.37 -5.36
C LEU A 109 -16.00 -12.57 -4.53
N LEU A 110 -16.42 -12.37 -3.28
CA LEU A 110 -16.90 -13.46 -2.42
C LEU A 110 -18.17 -14.17 -2.95
N ALA A 111 -19.03 -13.44 -3.65
CA ALA A 111 -20.23 -13.98 -4.28
C ALA A 111 -19.93 -14.79 -5.56
N ALA A 112 -18.76 -14.61 -6.17
CA ALA A 112 -18.38 -15.37 -7.35
C ALA A 112 -18.23 -16.88 -7.00
N PRO A 113 -18.76 -17.79 -7.86
CA PRO A 113 -18.67 -19.23 -7.62
C PRO A 113 -17.22 -19.74 -7.64
N GLU A 114 -16.37 -19.12 -8.46
CA GLU A 114 -14.94 -19.45 -8.61
C GLU A 114 -14.07 -19.01 -7.43
N SER A 115 -14.64 -18.34 -6.43
CA SER A 115 -13.88 -17.89 -5.26
C SER A 115 -13.52 -19.07 -4.36
N GLY A 116 -12.25 -19.43 -4.41
CA GLY A 116 -11.66 -20.50 -3.63
C GLY A 116 -11.45 -20.15 -2.15
N LYS A 117 -10.85 -21.10 -1.42
CA LYS A 117 -10.74 -21.04 0.04
C LYS A 117 -9.79 -19.93 0.50
N ALA A 118 -8.69 -19.74 -0.22
CA ALA A 118 -7.72 -18.70 0.08
C ALA A 118 -8.30 -17.30 -0.20
N VAL A 119 -8.96 -17.11 -1.35
CA VAL A 119 -9.66 -15.86 -1.67
C VAL A 119 -10.69 -15.52 -0.60
N ARG A 120 -11.52 -16.49 -0.19
CA ARG A 120 -12.54 -16.25 0.87
C ARG A 120 -11.92 -15.86 2.21
N ARG A 121 -10.82 -16.51 2.59
CA ARG A 121 -10.10 -16.26 3.84
C ARG A 121 -9.50 -14.85 3.87
N GLU A 122 -8.76 -14.46 2.83
CA GLU A 122 -8.10 -13.16 2.80
C GLU A 122 -9.10 -12.00 2.54
N ALA A 123 -10.14 -12.24 1.73
CA ALA A 123 -11.23 -11.27 1.56
C ALA A 123 -11.98 -11.02 2.88
N GLY A 124 -12.26 -12.07 3.65
CA GLY A 124 -12.87 -11.94 4.98
C GLY A 124 -12.03 -11.08 5.91
N ARG A 125 -10.72 -11.37 6.00
CA ARG A 125 -9.78 -10.56 6.78
C ARG A 125 -9.75 -9.09 6.35
N ALA A 126 -9.76 -8.83 5.05
CA ALA A 126 -9.79 -7.46 4.53
C ALA A 126 -11.10 -6.73 4.90
N LEU A 127 -12.24 -7.42 4.85
CA LEU A 127 -13.52 -6.86 5.25
C LEU A 127 -13.59 -6.55 6.75
N ASP A 128 -13.02 -7.42 7.59
CA ASP A 128 -12.95 -7.25 9.05
C ASP A 128 -11.95 -6.15 9.46
N GLY A 129 -11.07 -5.74 8.56
CA GLY A 129 -10.03 -4.73 8.78
C GLY A 129 -10.44 -3.29 8.45
N THR A 130 -9.43 -2.47 8.19
CA THR A 130 -9.55 -1.05 7.86
C THR A 130 -9.81 -0.81 6.37
N ALA A 131 -10.10 0.44 6.00
CA ALA A 131 -10.20 0.82 4.58
C ALA A 131 -8.90 0.57 3.80
N ALA A 132 -7.75 0.72 4.47
CA ALA A 132 -6.44 0.41 3.90
C ALA A 132 -6.29 -1.09 3.62
N ASP A 133 -6.79 -1.96 4.51
CA ASP A 133 -6.73 -3.42 4.31
C ASP A 133 -7.58 -3.85 3.10
N ARG A 134 -8.77 -3.26 2.94
CA ARG A 134 -9.62 -3.49 1.77
C ARG A 134 -8.96 -3.05 0.46
N ALA A 135 -8.36 -1.86 0.47
CA ALA A 135 -7.61 -1.36 -0.68
C ALA A 135 -6.39 -2.24 -1.01
N ALA A 136 -5.62 -2.65 0.01
CA ALA A 136 -4.44 -3.49 -0.15
C ALA A 136 -4.81 -4.89 -0.70
N PHE A 137 -5.91 -5.46 -0.22
CA PHE A 137 -6.44 -6.71 -0.74
C PHE A 137 -6.80 -6.60 -2.21
N LEU A 138 -7.54 -5.56 -2.61
CA LEU A 138 -7.91 -5.37 -4.01
C LEU A 138 -6.70 -5.07 -4.91
N ALA A 139 -5.70 -4.34 -4.40
CA ALA A 139 -4.51 -3.98 -5.15
C ALA A 139 -3.57 -5.17 -5.40
N SER A 140 -3.43 -6.09 -4.44
CA SER A 140 -2.46 -7.19 -4.55
C SER A 140 -2.89 -8.48 -3.87
N GLY A 141 -3.59 -8.40 -2.72
CA GLY A 141 -3.96 -9.58 -1.93
C GLY A 141 -4.86 -10.57 -2.68
N TYR A 142 -5.80 -10.07 -3.50
CA TYR A 142 -6.68 -10.91 -4.30
C TYR A 142 -5.90 -11.79 -5.28
N ARG A 143 -4.92 -11.22 -5.97
CA ARG A 143 -4.08 -11.96 -6.94
C ARG A 143 -3.28 -13.07 -6.25
N LEU A 144 -2.73 -12.79 -5.07
CA LEU A 144 -1.96 -13.76 -4.30
C LEU A 144 -2.85 -14.89 -3.76
N ALA A 145 -4.02 -14.53 -3.22
CA ALA A 145 -4.98 -15.50 -2.71
C ALA A 145 -5.51 -16.40 -3.84
N ARG A 146 -5.78 -15.82 -5.02
CA ARG A 146 -6.18 -16.58 -6.21
C ARG A 146 -5.07 -17.54 -6.67
N ALA A 147 -3.81 -17.12 -6.62
CA ALA A 147 -2.67 -17.99 -6.94
C ALA A 147 -2.52 -19.18 -5.98
N GLU A 148 -2.85 -19.00 -4.70
CA GLU A 148 -2.89 -20.09 -3.72
C GLU A 148 -3.99 -21.11 -4.07
N ASP A 149 -5.20 -20.62 -4.36
CA ASP A 149 -6.32 -21.48 -4.80
C ASP A 149 -5.99 -22.23 -6.10
N ASP A 150 -5.32 -21.55 -7.03
CA ASP A 150 -4.92 -22.13 -8.32
C ASP A 150 -3.86 -23.22 -8.13
N ARG A 151 -2.87 -23.02 -7.26
CA ARG A 151 -1.89 -24.07 -6.91
C ARG A 151 -2.58 -25.31 -6.35
N VAL A 152 -3.58 -25.12 -5.51
CA VAL A 152 -4.38 -26.24 -4.97
C VAL A 152 -5.16 -26.95 -6.08
N ALA A 153 -5.72 -26.22 -7.04
CA ALA A 153 -6.40 -26.80 -8.21
C ALA A 153 -5.43 -27.63 -9.07
N VAL A 154 -4.23 -27.13 -9.35
CA VAL A 154 -3.20 -27.88 -10.09
C VAL A 154 -2.72 -29.11 -9.31
N ALA A 155 -2.55 -29.00 -7.99
CA ALA A 155 -2.20 -30.15 -7.15
C ALA A 155 -3.29 -31.25 -7.20
N LYS A 156 -4.57 -30.88 -7.24
CA LYS A 156 -5.68 -31.83 -7.42
C LYS A 156 -5.62 -32.51 -8.79
N ILE A 157 -5.26 -31.79 -9.86
CA ILE A 157 -5.05 -32.37 -11.19
C ILE A 157 -3.95 -33.44 -11.13
N LEU A 158 -2.82 -33.13 -10.50
CA LEU A 158 -1.68 -34.04 -10.35
C LEU A 158 -2.00 -35.29 -9.51
N ALA A 159 -2.94 -35.17 -8.56
CA ALA A 159 -3.38 -36.27 -7.72
C ALA A 159 -4.32 -37.26 -8.42
N ARG A 160 -4.79 -36.94 -9.64
CA ARG A 160 -5.64 -37.85 -10.41
C ARG A 160 -4.86 -39.08 -10.85
N THR A 161 -5.47 -40.26 -10.69
CA THR A 161 -4.85 -41.55 -11.04
C THR A 161 -4.74 -41.77 -12.54
N ASP A 162 -5.60 -41.13 -13.33
CA ASP A 162 -5.74 -41.26 -14.79
C ASP A 162 -5.03 -40.15 -15.58
N ILE A 163 -4.23 -39.29 -14.91
CA ILE A 163 -3.55 -38.18 -15.57
C ILE A 163 -2.48 -38.67 -16.58
N SER A 164 -2.54 -38.13 -17.80
CA SER A 164 -1.55 -38.40 -18.85
C SER A 164 -0.16 -37.88 -18.48
N ALA A 165 0.89 -38.47 -19.04
CA ALA A 165 2.26 -38.02 -18.82
C ALA A 165 2.47 -36.57 -19.28
N ALA A 166 1.88 -36.19 -20.42
CA ALA A 166 1.95 -34.84 -20.96
C ALA A 166 1.28 -33.81 -20.05
N LEU A 167 0.06 -34.11 -19.57
CA LEU A 167 -0.66 -33.23 -18.66
C LEU A 167 0.03 -33.12 -17.29
N ARG A 168 0.65 -34.20 -16.81
CA ARG A 168 1.47 -34.18 -15.58
C ARG A 168 2.68 -33.24 -15.73
N ALA A 169 3.40 -33.32 -16.84
CA ALA A 169 4.54 -32.44 -17.10
C ALA A 169 4.11 -30.97 -17.20
N ALA A 170 3.03 -30.68 -17.92
CA ALA A 170 2.49 -29.33 -18.04
C ALA A 170 2.04 -28.74 -16.70
N ALA A 171 1.36 -29.54 -15.86
CA ALA A 171 0.96 -29.13 -14.51
C ALA A 171 2.16 -28.83 -13.60
N GLN A 172 3.24 -29.62 -13.68
CA GLN A 172 4.47 -29.37 -12.93
C GLN A 172 5.17 -28.08 -13.37
N THR A 173 5.21 -27.80 -14.68
CA THR A 173 5.73 -26.53 -15.20
C THR A 173 4.90 -25.36 -14.68
N ALA A 174 3.57 -25.45 -14.74
CA ALA A 174 2.67 -24.41 -14.26
C ALA A 174 2.85 -24.10 -12.76
N LEU A 175 3.07 -25.13 -11.91
CA LEU A 175 3.31 -24.93 -10.47
C LEU A 175 4.57 -24.13 -10.15
N ASN A 176 5.60 -24.24 -11.00
CA ASN A 176 6.87 -23.54 -10.84
C ASN A 176 6.88 -22.16 -11.51
N GLY A 177 5.80 -21.81 -12.22
CA GLY A 177 5.65 -20.55 -12.92
C GLY A 177 5.06 -19.42 -12.06
N THR A 178 4.78 -18.32 -12.74
CA THR A 178 4.05 -17.15 -12.24
C THR A 178 2.58 -17.46 -11.97
N PRO A 179 1.89 -16.70 -11.10
CA PRO A 179 0.43 -16.80 -10.93
C PRO A 179 -0.34 -16.77 -12.25
N GLU A 180 0.13 -15.98 -13.20
CA GLU A 180 -0.48 -15.79 -14.52
C GLU A 180 -0.32 -17.05 -15.39
N GLU A 181 0.86 -17.69 -15.38
CA GLU A 181 1.07 -18.99 -16.06
C GLU A 181 0.25 -20.11 -15.42
N LEU A 182 0.11 -20.09 -14.10
CA LEU A 182 -0.65 -21.08 -13.34
C LEU A 182 -2.15 -20.99 -13.67
N ARG A 183 -2.66 -19.75 -13.76
CA ARG A 183 -4.01 -19.43 -14.23
C ARG A 183 -4.21 -19.88 -15.67
N HIS A 184 -3.28 -19.53 -16.55
CA HIS A 184 -3.36 -19.89 -17.97
C HIS A 184 -3.40 -21.40 -18.18
N PHE A 185 -2.60 -22.16 -17.42
CA PHE A 185 -2.64 -23.62 -17.46
C PHE A 185 -4.02 -24.17 -17.06
N LEU A 186 -4.64 -23.64 -16.00
CA LEU A 186 -5.98 -24.07 -15.57
C LEU A 186 -7.09 -23.70 -16.55
N GLU A 187 -6.99 -22.54 -17.21
CA GLU A 187 -8.03 -22.06 -18.12
C GLU A 187 -7.92 -22.67 -19.52
N VAL A 188 -6.70 -22.86 -20.00
CA VAL A 188 -6.43 -23.22 -21.41
C VAL A 188 -5.50 -24.41 -21.51
N GLY A 189 -4.35 -24.34 -20.82
CA GLY A 189 -3.26 -25.31 -21.01
C GLY A 189 -3.67 -26.76 -20.77
N GLN A 190 -4.47 -27.04 -19.74
CA GLN A 190 -4.89 -28.40 -19.41
C GLN A 190 -5.77 -29.09 -20.47
N TYR A 191 -6.36 -28.32 -21.39
CA TYR A 191 -7.21 -28.85 -22.48
C TYR A 191 -6.47 -29.02 -23.80
N GLN A 192 -5.19 -28.61 -23.86
CA GLN A 192 -4.36 -28.67 -25.06
C GLN A 192 -3.33 -29.82 -25.03
N VAL A 193 -3.26 -30.56 -23.91
CA VAL A 193 -2.29 -31.65 -23.66
C VAL A 193 -2.90 -33.04 -23.69
#